data_AF-A0A2A2T3Q7-F1
#
_entry.id   AF-A0A2A2T3Q7-F1
#
_cell.length_a   1.000
_cell.length_b   1.000
_cell.length_c   1.000
_cell.angle_alpha   90.00
_cell.angle_beta   90.00
_cell.angle_gamma   90.00
#
_symmetry.space_group_name_H-M   'P 1'
#
loop_
_entity.id
_entity.type
_entity.pdbx_description
1 polymer ?
#
loop_
_entity_poly.entity_id
_entity_poly.type
_entity_poly.pdbx_seq_one_letter_code
_entity_poly.pdbx_strand_id
1 'polypeptide(L)' 'MQLPGGQRIDYDIDPLNRRIGKRKNGQQQYRLIYLDELRPLAELDAQGQLRSLFIYAGQGNAPP' A
#
# COMPACT_ATOMS: atom_id res chain seq x y z
N MET A 1 14.70 -5.21 -1.15
CA MET A 1 15.67 -4.89 -2.23
C MET A 1 16.49 -3.67 -1.81
N GLN A 2 17.79 -3.67 -2.02
CA GLN A 2 18.65 -2.50 -1.75
C GLN A 2 18.82 -1.69 -3.04
N LEU A 3 18.51 -0.40 -2.96
CA LEU A 3 18.57 0.53 -4.08
C LEU A 3 19.94 1.21 -4.14
N PRO A 4 20.34 1.73 -5.31
CA PRO A 4 21.45 2.67 -5.40
C PRO A 4 21.26 3.80 -4.37
N GLY A 5 22.30 4.06 -3.56
CA GLY A 5 22.22 4.98 -2.41
C GLY A 5 21.91 4.31 -1.07
N GLY A 6 21.89 2.98 -1.00
CA GLY A 6 21.87 2.22 0.27
C GLY A 6 20.50 2.04 0.93
N GLN A 7 19.46 2.71 0.42
CA GLN A 7 18.11 2.52 0.93
C GLN A 7 17.58 1.12 0.61
N ARG A 8 17.06 0.44 1.62
CA ARG A 8 16.35 -0.82 1.47
C ARG A 8 14.85 -0.56 1.44
N ILE A 9 14.18 -1.03 0.40
CA ILE A 9 12.72 -1.07 0.33
C ILE A 9 12.26 -2.52 0.39
N ASP A 10 11.33 -2.79 1.30
CA ASP A 10 10.64 -4.07 1.41
C ASP A 10 9.14 -3.85 1.24
N TYR A 11 8.47 -4.87 0.71
CA TYR A 11 7.02 -4.89 0.58
C TYR A 11 6.46 -6.09 1.33
N ASP A 12 5.38 -5.85 2.06
CA ASP A 12 4.58 -6.93 2.66
C ASP A 12 3.60 -7.42 1.60
N ILE A 13 3.60 -8.74 1.35
CA ILE A 13 2.77 -9.39 0.33
C ILE A 13 1.78 -10.33 1.02
N ASP A 14 0.51 -10.27 0.63
CA ASP A 14 -0.52 -11.19 1.12
C ASP A 14 -0.59 -12.50 0.28
N PRO A 15 -1.38 -13.51 0.70
CA PRO A 15 -1.53 -14.77 -0.03
C PRO A 15 -2.12 -14.65 -1.43
N LEU A 16 -2.76 -13.52 -1.77
CA LEU A 16 -3.27 -13.22 -3.11
C LEU A 16 -2.23 -12.49 -3.97
N ASN A 17 -0.97 -12.43 -3.52
CA ASN A 17 0.14 -11.77 -4.18
C ASN A 17 -0.04 -10.24 -4.32
N ARG A 18 -0.76 -9.60 -3.40
CA ARG A 18 -0.97 -8.15 -3.37
C ARG A 18 0.00 -7.47 -2.40
N ARG A 19 0.46 -6.27 -2.75
CA ARG A 19 1.33 -5.45 -1.89
C ARG A 19 0.50 -4.73 -0.82
N ILE A 20 0.53 -5.23 0.41
CA ILE A 20 -0.25 -4.68 1.52
C ILE A 20 0.53 -3.73 2.41
N GLY A 21 1.83 -3.54 2.18
CA GLY A 21 2.64 -2.61 2.96
C GLY A 21 3.97 -2.29 2.33
N LYS A 22 4.55 -1.17 2.76
CA LYS A 22 5.90 -0.74 2.37
C LYS A 22 6.72 -0.42 3.60
N ARG A 23 7.96 -0.91 3.62
CA ARG A 23 8.98 -0.58 4.60
C ARG A 23 10.16 0.09 3.93
N LYS A 24 10.72 1.10 4.59
CA LYS A 24 11.97 1.74 4.19
C LYS A 24 12.96 1.57 5.33
N ASN A 25 14.07 0.90 5.06
CA ASN A 25 15.08 0.57 6.06
C ASN A 25 14.46 -0.09 7.32
N GLY A 26 13.54 -1.04 7.13
CA GLY A 26 12.82 -1.73 8.21
C GLY A 26 11.67 -0.94 8.85
N GLN A 27 11.54 0.36 8.59
CA GLN A 27 10.47 1.19 9.16
C GLN A 27 9.20 1.15 8.30
N GLN A 28 8.05 0.83 8.90
CA GLN A 28 6.75 0.85 8.22
C GLN A 28 6.46 2.27 7.72
N GLN A 29 6.09 2.38 6.44
CA GLN A 29 5.72 3.65 5.81
C GLN A 29 4.22 3.77 5.62
N TYR A 30 3.58 2.66 5.24
CA TYR A 30 2.13 2.55 5.13
C TYR A 30 1.68 1.10 5.07
N ARG A 31 0.36 0.90 5.22
CA ARG A 31 -0.34 -0.34 4.89
C ARG A 31 -1.50 -0.04 3.95
N LEU A 32 -1.85 -0.98 3.09
CA LEU A 32 -2.98 -0.89 2.18
C LEU A 32 -4.04 -1.91 2.55
N ILE A 33 -5.29 -1.46 2.63
CA ILE A 33 -6.48 -2.31 2.69
C ILE A 33 -7.06 -2.34 1.28
N TYR A 34 -7.41 -3.52 0.80
CA TYR A 34 -7.93 -3.71 -0.55
C TYR A 34 -9.45 -3.92 -0.55
N LEU A 35 -10.14 -3.26 -1.48
CA LEU A 35 -11.55 -3.47 -1.78
C LEU A 35 -11.77 -4.82 -2.49
N ASP A 36 -10.89 -5.15 -3.42
CA ASP A 36 -10.91 -6.39 -4.20
C ASP A 36 -9.47 -6.82 -4.60
N GLU A 37 -9.32 -7.71 -5.58
CA GLU A 37 -8.02 -8.21 -6.00
C GLU A 37 -7.06 -7.13 -6.54
N LEU A 38 -7.58 -6.00 -7.03
CA LEU A 38 -6.80 -4.98 -7.75
C LEU A 38 -6.80 -3.61 -7.07
N ARG A 39 -7.86 -3.26 -6.35
CA ARG A 39 -8.11 -1.88 -5.90
C ARG A 39 -7.87 -1.69 -4.40
N PRO A 40 -6.88 -0.88 -3.98
CA PRO A 40 -6.78 -0.40 -2.60
C PRO A 40 -7.99 0.44 -2.22
N LEU A 41 -8.63 0.17 -1.08
CA LEU A 41 -9.69 0.99 -0.50
C LEU A 41 -9.14 2.08 0.42
N ALA A 42 -8.14 1.73 1.23
CA ALA A 42 -7.63 2.60 2.27
C ALA A 42 -6.13 2.45 2.43
N GLU A 43 -5.51 3.54 2.87
CA GLU A 43 -4.12 3.56 3.30
C GLU A 43 -4.05 3.90 4.77
N LEU A 44 -3.29 3.11 5.52
CA LEU A 44 -2.97 3.38 6.92
C LEU A 44 -1.53 3.86 7.03
N ASP A 45 -1.29 4.76 7.98
CA ASP A 45 0.07 5.15 8.35
C ASP A 45 0.83 4.06 9.14
N ALA A 46 2.01 4.40 9.65
CA ALA A 46 2.85 3.47 10.40
C ALA A 46 2.20 3.02 11.73
N GLN A 47 1.37 3.86 12.34
CA GLN A 47 0.64 3.63 13.58
C GLN A 47 -0.67 2.88 13.36
N GLY A 48 -1.08 2.69 12.11
CA GLY A 48 -2.33 2.05 11.73
C GLY A 48 -3.52 3.01 11.71
N GLN A 49 -3.29 4.32 11.75
CA GLN A 49 -4.35 5.32 11.61
C GLN A 49 -4.68 5.54 10.13
N LEU A 50 -5.94 5.86 9.84
CA LEU A 50 -6.40 6.10 8.49
C LEU A 50 -5.71 7.36 7.92
N ARG A 51 -4.97 7.18 6.83
CA ARG A 51 -4.28 8.26 6.12
C ARG A 51 -5.03 8.69 4.86
N SER A 52 -5.61 7.75 4.13
CA SER A 52 -6.33 8.04 2.88
C SER A 52 -7.40 6.99 2.58
N LEU A 53 -8.44 7.42 1.86
CA LEU A 53 -9.44 6.56 1.23
C LEU A 53 -9.35 6.76 -0.28
N PHE A 54 -9.43 5.66 -1.02
CA PHE A 54 -9.47 5.67 -2.48
C PHE A 54 -10.90 5.32 -2.92
N ILE A 55 -11.55 6.28 -3.56
CA ILE A 55 -12.93 6.14 -4.04
C ILE A 55 -12.89 5.98 -5.56
N TYR A 56 -13.58 4.95 -6.04
CA TYR A 56 -13.65 4.61 -7.46
C TYR A 56 -15.06 4.90 -7.97
N ALA A 57 -15.17 5.75 -8.99
CA ALA A 57 -16.43 5.86 -9.73
C ALA A 57 -16.68 4.54 -10.48
N GLY A 58 -17.95 4.17 -10.63
CA GLY A 58 -18.38 2.90 -11.21
C GLY A 58 -18.16 2.81 -12.72
N GLN A 59 -16.89 2.71 -13.14
CA GLN A 59 -16.32 2.00 -14.28
C GLN A 59 -14.82 2.33 -14.32
N GLY A 60 -13.96 1.33 -14.06
CA GLY A 60 -12.52 1.35 -14.35
C GLY A 60 -11.68 2.54 -13.81
N ASN A 61 -11.05 2.36 -12.65
CA ASN A 61 -9.81 3.04 -12.23
C ASN A 61 -9.70 4.57 -12.48
N ALA A 62 -10.75 5.35 -12.25
CA ALA A 62 -10.67 6.82 -12.23
C ALA A 62 -11.04 7.38 -10.84
N PRO A 63 -10.22 8.27 -10.25
CA PRO A 63 -10.65 9.11 -9.13
C PRO A 63 -11.61 10.22 -9.63
N PRO A 64 -12.50 10.76 -8.77
CA PRO A 64 -13.28 11.95 -9.11
C PRO A 64 -12.40 13.20 -9.28
#